data_AF-A0A3M0BQC7-F1
#
_entry.id   AF-A0A3M0BQC7-F1
#
_cell.length_a   1.000
_cell.length_b   1.000
_cell.length_c   1.000
_cell.angle_alpha   90.00
_cell.angle_beta   90.00
_cell.angle_gamma   90.00
#
_symmetry.space_group_name_H-M   'P 1'
#
loop_
_entity.id
_entity.type
_entity.pdbx_description
1 polymer ?
#
loop_
_entity_poly.entity_id
_entity_poly.type
_entity_poly.pdbx_seq_one_letter_code
_entity_poly.pdbx_strand_id
1 'polypeptide(L)'
;MAKIIKFNKKNDNNKESKTKENGSENSKTLAFKNEKEKSVNIENIEDSLKEAISNYIKSVFAVKEILEIEIVYKENKFTIGVLGGLVYEHKRRGGPFIADFIAECIKEKNNIRVIEVAFAEGEPDLYMSILKTLKAKKALPKIEA
;
A
#
# COMPACT_ATOMS: atom_id res chain seq x y z
N MET A 1 -12.37 -30.23 -44.35
CA MET A 1 -13.20 -29.42 -43.42
C MET A 1 -13.84 -30.38 -42.42
N ALA A 2 -13.34 -30.37 -41.18
CA ALA A 2 -13.86 -31.23 -40.11
C ALA A 2 -14.57 -30.39 -39.05
N LYS A 3 -15.70 -30.90 -38.59
CA LYS A 3 -16.75 -30.22 -37.81
C LYS A 3 -16.38 -30.19 -36.32
N ILE A 4 -16.51 -29.03 -35.69
CA ILE A 4 -16.31 -28.85 -34.24
C ILE A 4 -17.44 -29.54 -33.48
N ILE A 5 -17.11 -30.33 -32.46
CA ILE A 5 -18.07 -30.81 -31.46
C ILE A 5 -17.73 -30.16 -30.11
N LYS A 6 -18.60 -29.24 -29.67
CA LYS A 6 -18.59 -28.66 -28.32
C LYS A 6 -19.22 -29.65 -27.35
N PHE A 7 -18.48 -30.11 -26.36
CA PHE A 7 -19.04 -30.78 -25.19
C PHE A 7 -19.12 -29.79 -24.03
N ASN A 8 -20.30 -29.21 -23.82
CA ASN A 8 -20.68 -28.71 -22.50
C ASN A 8 -21.13 -29.90 -21.67
N LYS A 9 -20.39 -30.24 -20.61
CA LYS A 9 -20.92 -31.07 -19.53
C LYS A 9 -20.85 -30.34 -18.20
N LYS A 10 -21.97 -30.44 -17.51
CA LYS A 10 -22.46 -29.71 -16.35
C LYS A 10 -21.55 -29.87 -15.12
N ASN A 11 -21.63 -28.85 -14.27
CA ASN A 11 -21.40 -28.94 -12.83
C ASN A 11 -22.11 -30.16 -12.24
N ASP A 12 -21.39 -30.92 -11.43
CA ASP A 12 -21.99 -31.67 -10.32
C ASP A 12 -21.15 -31.45 -9.07
N ASN A 13 -21.85 -31.07 -8.01
CA ASN A 13 -21.34 -30.84 -6.67
C ASN A 13 -21.01 -32.15 -5.97
N ASN A 14 -20.06 -32.05 -5.04
CA ASN A 14 -19.87 -32.90 -3.86
C ASN A 14 -19.56 -34.39 -4.07
N LYS A 15 -18.32 -34.74 -3.70
CA LYS A 15 -18.06 -35.86 -2.78
C LYS A 15 -16.74 -35.66 -2.05
N GLU A 16 -16.83 -35.59 -0.73
CA GLU A 16 -15.73 -35.84 0.20
C GLU A 16 -15.17 -37.26 -0.03
N SER A 17 -13.85 -37.43 0.08
CA SER A 17 -13.22 -38.15 1.20
C SER A 17 -11.76 -38.51 0.88
N LYS A 18 -11.00 -38.65 1.97
CA LYS A 18 -9.55 -38.57 2.12
C LYS A 18 -8.81 -39.77 1.53
N THR A 19 -7.58 -39.56 1.03
CA THR A 19 -6.46 -40.48 1.29
C THR A 19 -5.13 -39.73 1.23
N LYS A 20 -4.28 -39.97 2.24
CA LYS A 20 -2.92 -39.43 2.42
C LYS A 20 -1.95 -40.21 1.55
N GLU A 21 -1.01 -39.54 0.88
CA GLU A 21 0.34 -40.09 0.63
C GLU A 21 1.38 -38.95 0.64
N ASN A 22 2.51 -39.22 1.29
CA ASN A 22 3.65 -38.32 1.46
C ASN A 22 4.46 -38.23 0.17
N GLY A 23 4.90 -37.03 -0.21
CA GLY A 23 5.87 -36.83 -1.28
C GLY A 23 6.36 -35.39 -1.37
N SER A 24 7.63 -35.21 -1.02
CA SER A 24 8.61 -34.29 -1.61
C SER A 24 8.21 -32.85 -1.98
N GLU A 25 8.91 -31.92 -1.33
CA GLU A 25 9.51 -30.71 -1.90
C GLU A 25 8.63 -29.64 -2.60
N ASN A 26 9.00 -28.40 -2.29
CA ASN A 26 8.69 -27.15 -2.99
C ASN A 26 7.46 -26.32 -2.57
N SER A 27 7.80 -25.04 -2.40
CA SER A 27 6.94 -23.85 -2.36
C SER A 27 6.08 -23.66 -1.11
N LYS A 28 6.63 -22.96 -0.13
CA LYS A 28 5.82 -22.04 0.70
C LYS A 28 5.36 -20.89 -0.22
N THR A 29 4.34 -21.17 -1.02
CA THR A 29 3.43 -20.15 -1.55
C THR A 29 2.70 -19.57 -0.34
N LEU A 30 3.22 -18.46 0.18
CA LEU A 30 2.46 -17.60 1.06
C LEU A 30 1.22 -17.18 0.26
N ALA A 31 0.09 -17.76 0.63
CA ALA A 31 -1.21 -17.43 0.11
C ALA A 31 -1.41 -15.92 0.31
N PHE A 32 -1.28 -15.15 -0.77
CA PHE A 32 -1.87 -13.83 -0.86
C PHE A 32 -3.37 -14.05 -0.72
N LYS A 33 -3.86 -13.94 0.51
CA LYS A 33 -5.27 -13.65 0.76
C LYS A 33 -5.54 -12.40 -0.05
N ASN A 34 -6.33 -12.55 -1.11
CA ASN A 34 -7.04 -11.44 -1.74
C ASN A 34 -7.88 -10.80 -0.63
N GLU A 35 -7.29 -9.83 0.07
CA GLU A 35 -8.04 -8.88 0.86
C GLU A 35 -9.01 -8.24 -0.12
N LYS A 36 -10.29 -8.51 0.11
CA LYS A 36 -11.38 -7.85 -0.60
C LYS A 36 -11.04 -6.38 -0.64
N GLU A 37 -10.80 -5.85 -1.83
CA GLU A 37 -10.69 -4.42 -2.09
C GLU A 37 -11.95 -3.80 -1.52
N LYS A 38 -11.83 -3.27 -0.29
CA LYS A 38 -12.84 -2.36 0.24
C LYS A 38 -12.76 -1.17 -0.70
N SER A 39 -13.77 -1.01 -1.54
CA SER A 39 -13.99 0.24 -2.26
C SER A 39 -14.08 1.33 -1.21
N VAL A 40 -12.98 2.07 -1.01
CA VAL A 40 -12.91 3.19 -0.08
C VAL A 40 -13.84 4.26 -0.64
N ASN A 41 -14.92 4.52 0.08
CA ASN A 41 -15.80 5.62 -0.23
C ASN A 41 -14.98 6.91 0.02
N ILE A 42 -14.57 7.61 -1.03
CA ILE A 42 -13.68 8.79 -0.95
C ILE A 42 -14.47 10.02 -0.46
N GLU A 43 -15.23 9.88 0.62
CA GLU A 43 -15.91 11.01 1.26
C GLU A 43 -14.91 11.87 2.06
N ASN A 44 -13.74 11.30 2.41
CA ASN A 44 -12.63 12.03 2.99
C ASN A 44 -11.27 11.59 2.39
N ILE A 45 -10.70 12.44 1.52
CA ILE A 45 -9.40 12.18 0.87
C ILE A 45 -8.28 12.03 1.90
N GLU A 46 -8.33 12.82 2.97
CA GLU A 46 -7.31 12.80 4.00
C GLU A 46 -7.26 11.46 4.73
N ASP A 47 -8.42 10.92 5.14
CA ASP A 47 -8.50 9.60 5.79
C ASP A 47 -8.02 8.50 4.85
N SER A 48 -8.41 8.59 3.57
CA SER A 48 -7.96 7.64 2.54
C SER A 48 -6.44 7.69 2.34
N LEU A 49 -5.84 8.89 2.38
CA LEU A 49 -4.38 9.06 2.33
C LEU A 49 -3.70 8.48 3.56
N LYS A 50 -4.19 8.80 4.76
CA LYS A 50 -3.66 8.29 6.03
C LYS A 50 -3.68 6.77 6.05
N GLU A 51 -4.77 6.14 5.62
CA GLU A 51 -4.89 4.68 5.54
C GLU A 51 -3.91 4.09 4.51
N ALA A 52 -3.89 4.61 3.29
CA ALA A 52 -3.01 4.11 2.23
C ALA A 52 -1.53 4.21 2.60
N ILE A 53 -1.11 5.36 3.15
CA ILE A 53 0.26 5.60 3.61
C ILE A 53 0.59 4.69 4.80
N SER A 54 -0.31 4.57 5.77
CA SER A 54 -0.09 3.70 6.94
C SER A 54 0.11 2.24 6.55
N ASN A 55 -0.70 1.75 5.61
CA ASN A 55 -0.59 0.39 5.10
C ASN A 55 0.72 0.18 4.32
N TYR A 56 1.09 1.15 3.47
CA TYR A 56 2.37 1.13 2.78
C TYR A 56 3.52 1.08 3.78
N ILE A 57 3.53 1.96 4.78
CA ILE A 57 4.61 2.05 5.77
C ILE A 57 4.76 0.75 6.57
N LYS A 58 3.65 0.17 7.04
CA LYS A 58 3.68 -1.11 7.80
C LYS A 58 4.18 -2.30 6.95
N SER A 59 3.91 -2.27 5.65
CA SER A 59 4.28 -3.35 4.72
C SER A 59 5.75 -3.26 4.27
N VAL A 60 6.26 -2.05 4.05
CA VAL A 60 7.62 -1.82 3.53
C VAL A 60 8.64 -1.66 4.65
N PHE A 61 8.30 -0.99 5.75
CA PHE A 61 9.24 -0.67 6.81
C PHE A 61 9.11 -1.58 8.04
N ALA A 62 10.12 -1.53 8.90
CA ALA A 62 10.16 -2.26 10.17
C ALA A 62 9.26 -1.62 11.25
N VAL A 63 8.08 -1.15 10.87
CA VAL A 63 7.07 -0.56 11.75
C VAL A 63 6.11 -1.65 12.23
N LYS A 64 5.94 -1.77 13.54
CA LYS A 64 5.01 -2.71 14.17
C LYS A 64 3.61 -2.11 14.20
N GLU A 65 3.51 -0.88 14.72
CA GLU A 65 2.26 -0.16 14.88
C GLU A 65 2.50 1.33 14.66
N ILE A 66 1.53 2.01 14.06
CA ILE A 66 1.52 3.47 13.91
C ILE A 66 0.54 3.98 14.96
N LEU A 67 1.02 4.79 15.88
CA LEU A 67 0.26 5.35 17.00
C LEU A 67 -0.49 6.61 16.56
N GLU A 68 0.20 7.47 15.80
CA GLU A 68 -0.34 8.73 15.32
C GLU A 68 0.30 9.10 13.97
N ILE A 69 -0.48 9.75 13.11
CA ILE A 69 -0.01 10.21 11.80
C ILE A 69 -0.66 11.55 11.47
N GLU A 70 0.16 12.55 11.22
CA GLU A 70 -0.24 13.87 10.77
C GLU A 70 0.27 14.08 9.36
N ILE A 71 -0.59 14.59 8.49
CA ILE A 71 -0.24 14.83 7.09
C ILE A 71 -0.69 16.20 6.62
N VAL A 72 0.12 16.80 5.76
CA VAL A 72 -0.22 17.92 4.90
C VAL A 72 -0.05 17.45 3.47
N TYR A 73 -1.10 17.58 2.67
CA TYR A 73 -1.10 17.10 1.29
C TYR A 73 -1.43 18.21 0.31
N LYS A 74 -1.03 18.01 -0.93
CA LYS A 74 -1.42 18.86 -2.06
C LYS A 74 -1.70 18.01 -3.28
N GLU A 75 -2.87 18.21 -3.84
CA GLU A 75 -3.31 17.54 -5.06
C GLU A 75 -2.90 18.36 -6.31
N ASN A 76 -2.38 17.66 -7.30
CA ASN A 76 -2.33 18.07 -8.70
C ASN A 76 -3.04 16.98 -9.53
N LYS A 77 -3.53 17.30 -10.74
CA LYS A 77 -4.42 16.50 -11.61
C LYS A 77 -4.48 14.98 -11.32
N PHE A 78 -3.33 14.30 -11.27
CA PHE A 78 -3.24 12.88 -10.95
C PHE A 78 -2.30 12.54 -9.78
N THR A 79 -1.50 13.50 -9.31
CA THR A 79 -0.44 13.28 -8.32
C THR A 79 -0.78 14.02 -7.04
N ILE A 80 -0.67 13.33 -5.91
CA ILE A 80 -0.81 13.90 -4.58
C ILE A 80 0.57 13.84 -3.94
N GLY A 81 1.12 15.00 -3.58
CA GLY A 81 2.30 15.07 -2.73
C GLY A 81 1.89 15.16 -1.27
N VAL A 82 2.59 14.44 -0.40
CA VAL A 82 2.32 14.43 1.04
C VAL A 82 3.61 14.68 1.80
N LEU A 83 3.53 15.55 2.79
CA LEU A 83 4.51 15.72 3.86
C LEU A 83 3.81 15.35 5.16
N GLY A 84 4.48 14.64 6.05
CA GLY A 84 3.86 14.26 7.31
C GLY A 84 4.87 13.87 8.37
N GLY A 85 4.36 13.78 9.58
CA GLY A 85 5.05 13.22 10.74
C GLY A 85 4.26 12.01 11.24
N LEU A 86 4.95 11.01 11.75
CA LEU A 86 4.28 9.86 12.37
C LEU A 86 5.00 9.40 13.63
N VAL A 87 4.20 8.95 14.58
CA VAL A 87 4.64 8.31 15.82
C VAL A 87 4.39 6.81 15.69
N TYR A 88 5.41 5.98 15.92
CA TYR A 88 5.32 4.54 15.70
C TYR A 88 6.13 3.69 16.67
N GLU A 89 5.75 2.43 16.77
CA GLU A 89 6.55 1.39 17.42
C GLU A 89 7.41 0.65 16.39
N HIS A 90 8.70 0.50 16.67
CA HIS A 90 9.61 -0.25 15.81
C HIS A 90 9.56 -1.76 16.12
N LYS A 91 9.62 -2.62 15.10
CA LYS A 91 9.53 -4.09 15.27
C LYS A 91 10.67 -4.70 16.11
N ARG A 92 11.82 -4.03 16.20
CA ARG A 92 13.05 -4.55 16.83
C ARG A 92 13.60 -3.70 17.97
N ARG A 93 13.01 -2.53 18.24
CA ARG A 93 13.48 -1.60 19.26
C ARG A 93 12.27 -1.19 20.09
N GLY A 94 12.40 -1.26 21.41
CA GLY A 94 11.35 -0.84 22.32
C GLY A 94 11.22 0.68 22.37
N GLY A 95 10.01 1.15 22.67
CA GLY A 95 9.69 2.57 22.80
C GLY A 95 9.04 3.17 21.54
N PRO A 96 8.37 4.33 21.69
CA PRO A 96 7.85 5.09 20.57
C PRO A 96 8.97 5.84 19.84
N PHE A 97 8.85 5.91 18.53
CA PHE A 97 9.72 6.67 17.64
C PHE A 97 8.90 7.72 16.90
N ILE A 98 9.52 8.84 16.58
CA ILE A 98 8.92 9.92 15.80
C ILE A 98 9.76 10.06 14.53
N ALA A 99 9.10 10.15 13.38
CA ALA A 99 9.78 10.35 12.11
C ALA A 99 8.97 11.22 11.15
N ASP A 100 9.67 12.13 10.50
CA ASP A 100 9.14 12.90 9.37
C ASP A 100 9.30 12.11 8.07
N PHE A 101 8.30 12.20 7.21
CA PHE A 101 8.28 11.49 5.93
C PHE A 101 7.74 12.37 4.79
N ILE A 102 8.10 11.96 3.58
CA ILE A 102 7.54 12.47 2.34
C ILE A 102 6.97 11.30 1.54
N ALA A 103 5.84 11.51 0.89
CA ALA A 103 5.24 10.51 0.03
C ALA A 103 4.76 11.10 -1.30
N GLU A 104 4.90 10.29 -2.36
CA GLU A 104 4.24 10.52 -3.64
C GLU A 104 3.12 9.52 -3.83
N CYS A 105 1.91 10.02 -4.07
CA CYS A 105 0.71 9.23 -4.30
C CYS A 105 0.07 9.58 -5.65
N ILE A 106 -0.69 8.64 -6.21
CA ILE A 106 -1.52 8.85 -7.40
C ILE A 106 -2.99 8.71 -7.02
N LYS A 107 -3.80 9.66 -7.49
CA LYS A 107 -5.25 9.57 -7.41
C LYS A 107 -5.78 8.76 -8.60
N GLU A 108 -6.25 7.56 -8.32
CA GLU A 108 -6.99 6.72 -9.27
C GLU A 108 -8.51 6.93 -9.05
N LYS A 109 -9.35 6.44 -9.97
CA LYS A 109 -10.79 6.78 -10.00
C LYS A 109 -11.49 6.62 -8.64
N ASN A 110 -11.20 5.52 -7.93
CA ASN A 110 -11.82 5.18 -6.65
C ASN A 110 -10.78 4.79 -5.57
N ASN A 111 -9.49 5.08 -5.79
CA ASN A 111 -8.45 4.65 -4.86
C ASN A 111 -7.25 5.60 -4.90
N ILE A 112 -6.44 5.57 -3.85
CA ILE A 112 -5.17 6.27 -3.77
C ILE A 112 -4.07 5.23 -3.74
N ARG A 113 -3.17 5.30 -4.73
CA ARG A 113 -2.00 4.43 -4.79
C ARG A 113 -0.78 5.19 -4.31
N VAL A 114 -0.13 4.67 -3.27
CA VAL A 114 1.18 5.17 -2.83
C VAL A 114 2.23 4.67 -3.84
N ILE A 115 2.97 5.59 -4.48
CA ILE A 115 4.10 5.22 -5.33
C ILE A 115 5.30 4.93 -4.44
N GLU A 116 5.63 5.89 -3.58
CA GLU A 116 6.87 5.88 -2.82
C GLU A 116 6.73 6.70 -1.55
N VAL A 117 7.42 6.25 -0.49
CA VAL A 117 7.53 6.93 0.80
C VAL A 117 8.99 6.89 1.22
N ALA A 118 9.50 8.00 1.75
CA ALA A 118 10.82 8.06 2.36
C ALA A 118 10.78 8.79 3.70
N PHE A 119 11.56 8.31 4.66
CA PHE A 119 11.78 8.98 5.94
C PHE A 119 12.97 9.93 5.84
N ALA A 120 12.83 11.13 6.41
CA ALA A 120 13.85 12.19 6.32
C ALA A 120 15.21 11.76 6.88
N GLU A 121 15.21 11.10 8.05
CA GLU A 121 16.44 10.64 8.70
C GLU A 121 16.91 9.25 8.22
N GLY A 122 15.98 8.42 7.73
CA GLY A 122 16.29 7.05 7.32
C GLY A 122 16.86 6.96 5.91
N GLU A 123 16.33 7.77 4.99
CA GLU A 123 16.61 7.67 3.54
C GLU A 123 16.72 9.08 2.92
N PRO A 124 17.72 9.89 3.31
CA PRO A 124 17.79 11.30 2.92
C PRO A 124 17.90 11.52 1.40
N ASP A 125 18.62 10.65 0.70
CA ASP A 125 18.76 10.73 -0.75
C ASP A 125 17.43 10.49 -1.48
N LEU A 126 16.68 9.47 -1.01
CA LEU A 126 15.36 9.15 -1.56
C LEU A 126 14.36 10.25 -1.23
N TYR A 127 14.38 10.75 0.01
CA TYR A 127 13.57 11.88 0.45
C TYR A 127 13.79 13.10 -0.47
N MET A 128 15.05 13.45 -0.74
CA MET A 128 15.39 14.57 -1.62
C MET A 128 14.98 14.33 -3.07
N SER A 129 15.05 13.07 -3.54
CA SER A 129 14.56 12.68 -4.86
C SER A 129 13.05 12.90 -5.01
N ILE A 130 12.26 12.38 -4.06
CA ILE A 130 10.79 12.56 -4.03
C ILE A 130 10.45 14.04 -3.94
N LEU A 131 11.15 14.80 -3.09
CA LEU A 131 10.95 16.23 -2.92
C LEU A 131 11.18 17.01 -4.23
N LYS A 132 12.24 16.68 -4.99
CA LYS A 132 12.49 17.27 -6.32
C LYS A 132 11.38 16.90 -7.31
N THR A 133 10.95 15.65 -7.31
CA THR A 133 9.87 15.17 -8.18
C THR A 133 8.55 15.89 -7.90
N LEU A 134 8.16 16.02 -6.63
CA LEU A 134 6.94 16.72 -6.22
C LEU A 134 7.00 18.23 -6.52
N LYS A 135 8.17 18.87 -6.38
CA LYS A 135 8.39 20.26 -6.81
C LYS A 135 8.18 20.41 -8.32
N ALA A 136 8.79 19.55 -9.12
CA ALA A 136 8.64 19.57 -10.58
C ALA A 136 7.18 19.36 -11.02
N LYS A 137 6.48 18.43 -10.36
CA LYS A 137 5.06 18.15 -10.58
C LYS A 137 4.13 19.19 -9.95
N LYS A 138 4.64 20.25 -9.31
CA LYS A 138 3.84 21.26 -8.58
C LYS A 138 2.88 20.67 -7.53
N ALA A 139 3.15 19.45 -7.07
CA ALA A 139 2.35 18.71 -6.10
C ALA A 139 2.94 18.77 -4.68
N LEU A 140 4.08 19.46 -4.47
CA LEU A 140 4.62 19.65 -3.12
C LEU A 140 3.70 20.56 -2.29
N PRO A 141 3.25 20.12 -1.09
CA PRO A 141 2.53 20.97 -0.15
C PRO A 141 3.37 22.17 0.27
N LYS A 142 2.71 23.31 0.50
CA LYS A 142 3.35 24.47 1.12
C LYS A 142 3.09 24.39 2.61
N ILE A 143 4.16 24.47 3.40
CA ILE A 143 4.05 24.72 4.83
C ILE A 143 4.03 26.25 4.94
N GLU A 144 2.89 26.84 5.26
CA GLU A 144 2.85 28.25 5.66
C GLU A 144 3.48 28.33 7.05
N ALA A 145 4.56 29.10 7.15
CA ALA A 145 5.34 29.31 8.37
C ALA A 145 4.84 30.53 9.14
#